data_AF-A0A2G9IA09-F1
#
_entry.id   AF-A0A2G9IA09-F1
#
_cell.length_a   1.000
_cell.length_b   1.000
_cell.length_c   1.000
_cell.angle_alpha   90.00
_cell.angle_beta   90.00
_cell.angle_gamma   90.00
#
_symmetry.space_group_name_H-M   'P 1'
#
loop_
_entity.id
_entity.type
_entity.pdbx_description
1 polymer ?
#
loop_
_entity_poly.entity_id
_entity_poly.type
_entity_poly.pdbx_seq_one_letter_code
_entity_poly.pdbx_strand_id
1 'polypeptide(L)'
;MEAQPLNSDSPIARVKATISLGSETYFAEANKGLISEQLYSVKEQSMSILKDFITKHNIPNDVPDEPEEISSEEDDEISPKPPVKKSKNKQ
;
A
#
# COMPACT_ATOMS: atom_id res chain seq x y z
N MET A 1 -36.46 27.60 42.60
CA MET A 1 -35.94 27.49 41.22
C MET A 1 -34.57 26.87 41.34
N GLU A 2 -34.48 25.56 41.14
CA GLU A 2 -33.18 24.87 41.13
C GLU A 2 -32.77 24.69 39.68
N ALA A 3 -31.74 25.43 39.27
CA ALA A 3 -31.12 25.30 37.97
C ALA A 3 -30.31 23.99 37.94
N GLN A 4 -30.68 23.09 37.03
CA GLN A 4 -29.89 21.88 36.77
C GLN A 4 -28.51 22.26 36.20
N PRO A 5 -27.44 21.51 36.55
CA PRO A 5 -26.13 21.75 35.98
C PRO A 5 -26.15 21.38 34.48
N LEU A 6 -25.73 22.34 33.65
CA LEU A 6 -25.46 22.15 32.25
C LEU A 6 -24.33 21.13 32.10
N ASN A 7 -24.68 19.87 31.89
CA ASN A 7 -23.72 18.84 31.50
C ASN A 7 -23.04 19.32 30.22
N SER A 8 -21.78 19.71 30.37
CA SER A 8 -20.91 20.10 29.28
C SER A 8 -20.46 18.84 28.56
N ASP A 9 -21.38 18.23 27.80
CA ASP A 9 -21.10 17.12 26.89
C ASP A 9 -20.23 17.66 25.74
N SER A 10 -18.93 17.86 26.00
CA SER A 10 -17.96 17.91 24.93
C SER A 10 -18.19 16.65 24.08
N PRO A 11 -18.34 16.74 22.75
CA PRO A 11 -18.70 15.58 21.95
C PRO A 11 -17.58 14.55 22.08
N ILE A 12 -17.79 13.58 22.96
CA ILE A 12 -16.88 12.45 23.16
C ILE A 12 -16.73 11.80 21.80
N ALA A 13 -15.49 11.68 21.33
CA ALA A 13 -15.13 10.96 20.12
C ALA A 13 -15.76 9.55 20.18
N ARG A 14 -16.78 9.32 19.35
CA ARG A 14 -17.55 8.06 19.39
C ARG A 14 -16.90 6.97 18.55
N VAL A 15 -16.11 7.39 17.56
CA VAL A 15 -15.45 6.50 16.62
C VAL A 15 -13.95 6.59 16.82
N LYS A 16 -13.36 5.46 17.19
CA LYS A 16 -11.92 5.28 17.33
C LYS A 16 -11.54 3.87 16.90
N ALA A 17 -10.32 3.73 16.40
CA ALA A 17 -9.75 2.46 15.99
C ALA A 17 -8.30 2.37 16.46
N THR A 18 -7.92 1.18 16.91
CA THR A 18 -6.53 0.82 17.18
C THR A 18 -6.14 -0.21 16.14
N ILE A 19 -5.05 0.05 15.41
CA ILE A 19 -4.54 -0.83 14.36
C ILE A 19 -3.19 -1.36 14.82
N SER A 20 -3.10 -2.67 15.00
CA SER A 20 -1.86 -3.36 15.37
C SER A 20 -1.31 -4.10 14.14
N LEU A 21 -0.12 -3.71 13.70
CA LEU A 21 0.59 -4.27 12.55
C LEU A 21 1.91 -4.88 13.05
N GLY A 22 1.88 -6.17 13.40
CA GLY A 22 3.00 -6.83 14.05
C GLY A 22 3.31 -6.18 15.40
N SER A 23 4.52 -5.62 15.55
CA SER A 23 4.95 -4.90 16.76
C SER A 23 4.55 -3.42 16.77
N GLU A 24 4.08 -2.85 15.66
CA GLU A 24 3.67 -1.44 15.58
C GLU A 24 2.19 -1.30 15.95
N THR A 25 1.85 -0.29 16.76
CA THR A 25 0.46 0.02 17.13
C THR A 25 0.15 1.47 16.81
N TYR A 26 -0.96 1.69 16.10
CA TYR A 26 -1.42 3.01 15.66
C TYR A 26 -2.83 3.29 16.16
N PHE A 27 -3.15 4.57 16.29
CA PHE A 27 -4.46 5.04 16.74
C PHE A 27 -5.06 5.97 15.69
N ALA A 28 -6.33 5.74 15.38
CA ALA A 28 -7.15 6.63 14.57
C ALA A 28 -8.38 7.04 15.39
N GLU A 29 -8.63 8.34 15.54
CA GLU A 29 -9.70 8.86 16.38
C GLU A 29 -10.35 10.06 15.71
N ALA A 30 -11.69 10.07 15.72
CA ALA A 30 -12.46 11.19 15.22
C ALA A 30 -12.61 12.27 16.29
N ASN A 31 -12.29 13.52 15.95
CA ASN A 31 -12.27 14.59 16.94
C ASN A 31 -13.67 15.21 17.18
N LYS A 32 -14.48 15.38 16.12
CA LYS A 32 -15.78 16.08 16.13
C LYS A 32 -16.68 15.63 14.96
N GLY A 33 -17.95 16.03 14.95
CA GLY A 33 -18.87 15.84 13.82
C GLY A 33 -19.93 14.75 14.05
N LEU A 34 -20.80 14.54 13.04
CA LEU A 34 -21.78 13.46 13.04
C LEU A 34 -21.08 12.09 12.98
N ILE A 35 -21.76 11.01 13.40
CA ILE A 35 -21.17 9.66 13.40
C ILE A 35 -20.66 9.27 12.01
N SER A 36 -21.37 9.65 10.94
CA SER A 36 -20.95 9.40 9.55
C SER A 36 -19.64 10.11 9.20
N GLU A 37 -19.48 11.37 9.60
CA GLU A 37 -18.25 12.15 9.40
C GLU A 37 -17.10 11.60 10.24
N GLN A 38 -17.39 11.17 11.47
CA GLN A 38 -16.42 10.51 12.33
C GLN A 38 -15.92 9.18 11.71
N LEU A 39 -16.84 8.36 11.20
CA LEU A 39 -16.49 7.13 10.47
C LEU A 39 -15.64 7.42 9.23
N TYR A 40 -16.02 8.45 8.47
CA TYR A 40 -15.29 8.85 7.27
C TYR A 40 -13.87 9.30 7.63
N SER A 41 -13.71 10.11 8.68
CA SER A 41 -12.41 10.58 9.16
C SER A 41 -11.52 9.44 9.64
N VAL A 42 -12.04 8.54 10.48
CA VAL A 42 -11.27 7.37 10.96
C VAL A 42 -10.89 6.45 9.81
N LYS A 43 -11.76 6.27 8.80
CA LYS A 43 -11.45 5.54 7.58
C LYS A 43 -10.26 6.17 6.84
N GLU A 44 -10.26 7.48 6.64
CA GLU A 44 -9.15 8.17 5.97
C GLU A 44 -7.83 8.05 6.74
N GLN A 45 -7.84 8.31 8.06
CA GLN A 45 -6.66 8.16 8.90
C GLN A 45 -6.11 6.73 8.87
N SER A 46 -7.00 5.74 9.00
CA SER A 46 -6.64 4.32 8.94
C SER A 46 -6.01 3.96 7.60
N MET A 47 -6.57 4.47 6.49
CA MET A 47 -6.01 4.22 5.17
C MET A 47 -4.62 4.81 4.99
N SER A 48 -4.36 6.01 5.52
CA SER A 48 -3.02 6.61 5.48
C SER A 48 -2.03 5.77 6.28
N ILE A 49 -2.37 5.35 7.51
CA ILE A 49 -1.54 4.47 8.33
C ILE A 49 -1.14 3.20 7.57
N LEU A 50 -2.12 2.54 6.92
CA LEU A 50 -1.86 1.33 6.16
C LEU A 50 -0.95 1.57 4.95
N LYS A 51 -1.16 2.67 4.21
CA LYS A 51 -0.32 3.05 3.07
C LYS A 51 1.12 3.33 3.50
N ASP A 52 1.30 4.08 4.58
CA ASP A 52 2.62 4.44 5.11
C ASP A 52 3.36 3.18 5.58
N PHE A 53 2.66 2.27 6.26
CA PHE A 53 3.22 0.99 6.69
C PHE A 53 3.69 0.14 5.49
N ILE A 54 2.84 -0.03 4.48
CA ILE A 54 3.21 -0.77 3.26
C ILE A 54 4.42 -0.13 2.60
N THR A 55 4.41 1.19 2.40
CA THR A 55 5.49 1.94 1.73
C THR A 55 6.81 1.80 2.47
N LYS A 56 6.80 1.92 3.80
CA LYS A 56 7.98 1.76 4.66
C LYS A 56 8.61 0.37 4.56
N HIS A 57 7.78 -0.68 4.47
CA HIS A 57 8.24 -2.07 4.61
C HIS A 57 8.38 -2.82 3.29
N ASN A 58 7.80 -2.32 2.18
CA ASN A 58 7.85 -2.96 0.86
C ASN A 58 8.82 -2.25 -0.10
N ILE A 59 9.74 -1.41 0.40
CA ILE A 59 10.82 -0.88 -0.44
C ILE A 59 11.63 -2.08 -0.96
N PRO A 60 11.72 -2.30 -2.28
CA PRO A 60 12.50 -3.40 -2.84
C PRO A 60 13.95 -3.19 -2.43
N ASN A 61 14.49 -4.12 -1.64
CA ASN A 61 15.85 -4.05 -1.14
C ASN A 61 16.90 -4.48 -2.18
N ASP A 62 16.51 -4.61 -3.45
CA ASP A 62 17.23 -5.46 -4.41
C ASP A 62 17.18 -4.90 -5.85
N VAL A 63 17.52 -3.62 -6.01
CA VAL A 63 18.00 -3.13 -7.30
C VAL A 63 19.44 -2.69 -7.09
N PRO A 64 20.43 -3.53 -7.42
CA PRO A 64 21.79 -3.08 -7.62
C PRO A 64 21.76 -2.04 -8.76
N ASP A 65 22.18 -0.80 -8.47
CA ASP A 65 22.33 0.28 -9.46
C ASP A 65 23.53 0.06 -10.41
N GLU A 66 24.19 -1.09 -10.38
CA GLU A 66 25.30 -1.37 -11.29
C GLU A 66 24.78 -2.03 -12.57
N PRO A 67 24.91 -1.38 -13.74
CA PRO A 67 24.95 -2.15 -14.98
C PRO A 67 26.17 -3.06 -14.86
N GLU A 68 25.96 -4.38 -14.79
CA GLU A 68 27.04 -5.32 -15.08
C GLU A 68 27.55 -4.95 -16.48
N GLU A 69 28.69 -4.26 -16.54
CA GLU A 69 29.49 -4.16 -17.75
C GLU A 69 29.97 -5.56 -18.06
N ILE A 70 29.10 -6.34 -18.70
CA ILE A 70 29.46 -7.57 -19.38
C ILE A 70 30.37 -7.20 -20.54
N SER A 71 31.65 -6.95 -20.22
CA SER A 71 32.74 -7.09 -21.17
C SER A 71 32.77 -8.56 -21.58
N SER A 72 32.16 -8.86 -22.72
CA SER A 72 32.40 -10.08 -23.46
C SER A 72 32.66 -9.66 -24.90
N GLU A 73 33.93 -9.37 -25.12
CA GLU A 73 34.58 -9.40 -26.42
C GLU A 73 34.35 -10.78 -27.06
N GLU A 74 34.07 -10.78 -28.36
CA GLU A 74 34.11 -11.92 -29.29
C GLU A 74 32.91 -12.91 -29.23
N ASP A 75 32.03 -12.88 -30.23
CA ASP A 75 32.13 -13.81 -31.37
C ASP A 75 30.93 -13.70 -32.35
N ASP A 76 31.30 -13.53 -33.61
CA ASP A 76 30.63 -13.70 -34.90
C ASP A 76 29.13 -13.36 -35.15
N GLU A 77 28.96 -12.45 -36.11
CA GLU A 77 27.81 -12.33 -37.01
C GLU A 77 27.45 -13.68 -37.64
N ILE A 78 26.22 -14.21 -37.49
CA ILE A 78 25.43 -14.69 -38.65
C ILE A 78 23.92 -14.54 -38.37
N SER A 79 23.31 -13.74 -39.27
CA SER A 79 21.90 -13.48 -39.62
C SER A 79 20.79 -14.52 -39.33
N PRO A 80 19.52 -14.05 -39.23
CA PRO A 80 18.34 -14.87 -38.90
C PRO A 80 17.78 -15.63 -40.12
N LYS A 81 17.39 -16.90 -39.94
CA LYS A 81 16.47 -17.59 -40.86
C LYS A 81 15.28 -18.17 -40.08
N PRO A 82 14.04 -18.00 -40.58
CA PRO A 82 12.84 -18.41 -39.86
C PRO A 82 12.58 -19.92 -39.98
N PRO A 83 11.86 -20.53 -39.02
CA PRO A 83 11.61 -21.96 -39.01
C PRO A 83 10.58 -22.35 -40.08
N VAL A 84 10.99 -23.18 -41.04
CA VAL A 84 10.10 -23.81 -42.03
C VAL A 84 9.23 -24.88 -41.35
N LYS A 85 7.93 -24.61 -41.28
CA LYS A 85 6.88 -25.54 -40.83
C LYS A 85 6.85 -26.77 -41.74
N LYS A 86 7.10 -27.97 -41.18
CA LYS A 86 6.84 -29.25 -41.87
C LYS A 86 5.40 -29.67 -41.65
N SER A 87 4.54 -29.46 -42.64
CA SER A 87 3.21 -30.09 -42.71
C SER A 87 3.37 -31.51 -43.24
N LYS A 88 2.94 -32.50 -42.43
CA LYS A 88 2.78 -33.90 -42.81
C LYS A 88 1.52 -34.00 -43.70
N ASN A 89 1.63 -34.57 -44.89
CA ASN A 89 0.49 -35.31 -45.42
C ASN A 89 0.91 -36.61 -46.08
N LYS A 90 0.08 -37.62 -45.81
CA LYS A 90 0.26 -39.04 -46.03
C LYS A 90 -0.81 -39.43 -47.05
N GLN A 91 -0.42 -39.90 -48.23
CA GLN A 91 -1.05 -40.93 -49.09
C GLN A 91 -0.49 -40.84 -50.51
#